data_AF-A0AB73IPD5-F1
#
_entry.id   AF-A0AB73IPD5-F1
#
_cell.length_a   1.000
_cell.length_b   1.000
_cell.length_c   1.000
_cell.angle_alpha   90.00
_cell.angle_beta   90.00
_cell.angle_gamma   90.00
#
_symmetry.space_group_name_H-M   'P 1'
#
loop_
_entity.id
_entity.type
_entity.pdbx_description
1 polymer ?
#
loop_
_entity_poly.entity_id
_entity_poly.type
_entity_poly.pdbx_seq_one_letter_code
_entity_poly.pdbx_strand_id
1 'polypeptide(L)' 'MAETINGLYKAELIHRRTWKTRESVELATLDWVPRYNHHRLMEPLGYIPLAEAEANYYRRLRTTADVPVSA' A
#
# COMPACT_ATOMS: atom_id res chain seq x y z
N MET A 1 -7.54 0.56 8.35
CA MET A 1 -6.54 0.46 7.26
C MET A 1 -5.72 1.75 7.14
N ALA A 2 -6.36 2.89 6.88
CA ALA A 2 -5.66 4.18 6.76
C ALA A 2 -4.85 4.57 8.01
N GLU A 3 -5.35 4.26 9.20
CA GLU A 3 -4.64 4.52 10.47
C GLU A 3 -3.31 3.77 10.57
N THR A 4 -3.27 2.49 10.17
CA THR A 4 -2.04 1.69 10.16
C THR A 4 -1.00 2.24 9.19
N ILE A 5 -1.42 2.62 7.99
CA ILE A 5 -0.54 3.19 6.95
C ILE A 5 0.02 4.53 7.44
N ASN A 6 -0.84 5.41 7.96
CA ASN A 6 -0.43 6.72 8.47
C ASN A 6 0.50 6.60 9.69
N GLY A 7 0.22 5.65 10.59
CA GLY A 7 1.07 5.36 11.73
C GLY A 7 2.48 4.92 11.32
N LEU A 8 2.57 3.99 10.37
CA LEU A 8 3.84 3.52 9.82
C LEU A 8 4.59 4.61 9.06
N TYR A 9 3.90 5.39 8.23
CA TYR A 9 4.50 6.52 7.52
C TYR A 9 5.11 7.53 8.49
N LYS A 10 4.38 7.90 9.56
CA LYS A 10 4.92 8.79 10.59
C LYS A 10 6.10 8.17 11.33
N ALA A 11 6.01 6.90 11.73
CA ALA A 11 7.06 6.23 12.49
C ALA A 11 8.35 6.04 11.66
N GLU A 12 8.24 5.65 10.40
CA GLU A 12 9.39 5.29 9.56
C GLU A 12 10.00 6.49 8.83
N LEU A 13 9.19 7.51 8.50
CA LEU A 13 9.64 8.65 7.70
C LEU A 13 9.71 9.95 8.53
N ILE A 14 8.62 10.30 9.22
CA ILE A 14 8.52 11.61 9.89
C ILE A 14 9.33 11.65 11.20
N HIS A 15 9.22 10.62 12.04
CA HIS A 15 9.85 10.61 13.36
C HIS A 15 11.32 10.16 13.34
N ARG A 16 11.78 9.50 12.27
CA ARG A 16 13.16 8.99 12.19
C ARG A 16 14.22 10.05 11.95
N ARG A 17 13.85 11.22 11.43
CA ARG A 17 14.78 12.33 11.18
C ARG A 17 14.07 13.67 11.17
N THR A 18 14.82 14.73 11.45
CA THR A 18 14.35 16.10 11.24
C THR A 18 14.47 16.49 9.77
N TRP A 19 13.46 17.17 9.25
CA TRP A 19 13.41 17.62 7.87
C TRP A 19 13.59 19.13 7.81
N LYS A 20 14.45 19.59 6.89
CA LYS A 20 14.73 21.02 6.73
C LYS A 20 13.67 21.73 5.89
N THR A 21 13.10 21.04 4.90
CA THR A 21 12.11 21.58 3.98
C THR A 21 11.00 20.57 3.73
N ARG A 22 9.84 21.08 3.33
CA ARG A 22 8.70 20.25 2.89
C ARG A 22 9.07 19.40 1.68
N GLU A 23 9.80 19.97 0.71
CA GLU A 23 10.23 19.25 -0.49
C GLU A 23 11.08 18.02 -0.17
N SER A 24 11.91 18.09 0.87
CA SER A 24 12.70 16.94 1.32
C SER A 24 11.80 15.80 1.83
N VAL A 25 10.71 16.14 2.53
CA VAL A 25 9.71 15.16 2.97
C VAL A 25 9.03 14.56 1.75
N GLU A 26 8.55 15.38 0.82
CA GLU A 26 7.85 14.94 -0.40
C GLU A 26 8.72 13.98 -1.22
N LEU A 27 10.00 14.29 -1.42
CA LEU A 27 10.93 13.40 -2.13
C LEU A 27 11.10 12.05 -1.42
N ALA A 28 11.21 12.06 -0.10
CA ALA A 28 11.33 10.81 0.64
C ALA A 28 10.03 10.01 0.67
N THR A 29 8.88 10.68 0.63
CA THR A 29 7.58 10.03 0.48
C THR A 29 7.50 9.31 -0.86
N LEU A 30 8.03 9.91 -1.93
CA LEU A 30 8.12 9.27 -3.25
C LEU A 30 8.98 7.99 -3.24
N ASP A 31 9.96 7.88 -2.35
CA ASP A 31 10.74 6.64 -2.14
C ASP A 31 10.03 5.64 -1.21
N TRP A 32 9.34 6.13 -0.19
CA TRP A 32 8.68 5.28 0.80
C TRP A 32 7.44 4.58 0.26
N VAL A 33 6.60 5.27 -0.52
CA VAL A 33 5.36 4.74 -1.10
C VAL A 33 5.58 3.48 -1.96
N PRO A 34 6.49 3.45 -2.95
CA PRO A 34 6.70 2.26 -3.75
C PRO A 34 7.25 1.10 -2.92
N ARG A 35 8.16 1.35 -1.95
CA ARG A 35 8.60 0.31 -1.02
C ARG A 35 7.45 -0.28 -0.21
N TYR A 36 6.58 0.56 0.34
CA TYR A 36 5.44 0.10 1.13
C TYR A 36 4.46 -0.72 0.27
N ASN A 37 4.13 -0.25 -0.93
CA ASN A 37 3.10 -0.88 -1.75
C ASN A 37 3.58 -2.12 -2.52
N HIS A 38 4.82 -2.11 -3.02
CA HIS A 38 5.31 -3.13 -3.96
C HIS A 38 6.36 -4.08 -3.38
N HIS A 39 7.03 -3.72 -2.29
CA HIS A 39 8.13 -4.53 -1.76
C HIS A 39 7.87 -5.09 -0.36
N ARG A 40 7.02 -4.44 0.44
CA ARG A 40 6.72 -4.88 1.80
C ARG A 40 5.75 -6.06 1.77
N LEU A 41 6.21 -7.21 2.26
CA LEU A 41 5.36 -8.40 2.43
C LEU A 41 4.52 -8.27 3.70
N MET A 42 3.26 -8.65 3.61
CA MET A 42 2.31 -8.57 4.72
C MET A 42 1.78 -9.96 5.07
N GLU A 43 2.11 -10.44 6.28
CA GLU A 43 1.60 -11.71 6.83
C GLU A 43 0.07 -11.86 6.70
N PRO A 44 -0.77 -10.86 7.04
CA PRO A 44 -2.23 -11.00 6.91
C PRO A 44 -2.72 -11.11 5.46
N LEU A 45 -1.89 -10.76 4.47
CA LEU A 45 -2.20 -10.92 3.05
C LEU A 45 -1.63 -12.22 2.47
N GLY A 46 -0.97 -13.05 3.28
CA GLY A 46 -0.28 -14.25 2.82
C GLY A 46 1.12 -13.98 2.28
N TYR A 47 1.82 -13.00 2.87
CA TYR A 47 3.19 -12.61 2.48
C TYR A 47 3.31 -12.11 1.03
N ILE A 48 2.31 -11.38 0.55
CA ILE A 48 2.37 -10.66 -0.73
C ILE A 48 2.34 -9.14 -0.50
N PRO A 49 2.83 -8.32 -1.46
CA PRO A 49 2.71 -6.87 -1.40
C PRO A 49 1.26 -6.40 -1.49
N LEU A 50 0.99 -5.22 -0.93
CA LEU A 50 -0.36 -4.63 -0.94
C LEU A 50 -0.88 -4.40 -2.36
N ALA A 51 -0.03 -3.91 -3.27
CA ALA A 51 -0.40 -3.70 -4.66
C ALA A 51 -0.83 -4.99 -5.37
N GLU A 52 -0.19 -6.12 -5.04
CA GLU A 52 -0.57 -7.43 -5.59
C GLU A 52 -1.88 -7.92 -5.00
N ALA A 53 -2.07 -7.79 -3.69
CA ALA A 53 -3.33 -8.14 -3.03
C ALA A 53 -4.51 -7.35 -3.60
N GLU A 54 -4.32 -6.05 -3.83
CA GLU A 54 -5.32 -5.18 -4.45
C GLU A 54 -5.61 -5.60 -5.91
N ALA A 55 -4.58 -5.86 -6.72
CA ALA A 55 -4.75 -6.36 -8.09
C ALA A 55 -5.51 -7.69 -8.13
N ASN A 56 -5.21 -8.60 -7.21
CA ASN A 56 -5.91 -9.89 -7.07
C ASN A 56 -7.38 -9.69 -6.66
N TYR A 57 -7.65 -8.76 -5.74
CA TYR A 57 -9.01 -8.41 -5.32
C TYR A 57 -9.83 -7.88 -6.51
N TYR A 58 -9.32 -6.90 -7.26
CA TYR A 58 -10.02 -6.36 -8.42
C TYR A 58 -10.17 -7.37 -9.56
N ARG A 59 -9.19 -8.27 -9.76
CA ARG A 59 -9.33 -9.38 -10.71
C ARG A 59 -10.51 -10.28 -10.35
N ARG A 60 -10.63 -10.68 -9.07
CA ARG A 60 -11.74 -11.50 -8.59
C ARG A 60 -13.08 -10.79 -8.73
N LEU A 61 -13.16 -9.52 -8.35
CA LEU A 61 -14.39 -8.73 -8.52
C LEU A 61 -14.86 -8.69 -9.98
N ARG A 62 -13.93 -8.48 -10.92
CA ARG A 62 -14.25 -8.48 -12.36
C ARG A 62 -14.74 -9.84 -12.83
N THR A 63 -14.11 -10.93 -12.39
CA THR A 63 -14.56 -12.29 -12.72
C THR A 63 -15.95 -12.58 -12.17
N THR A 64 -16.25 -12.19 -10.93
CA THR A 64 -17.58 -12.38 -10.34
C THR A 64 -18.65 -11.57 -11.06
N ALA A 65 -18.33 -10.35 -11.52
CA ALA A 65 -19.25 -9.51 -12.29
C ALA A 65 -19.55 -10.05 -13.70
N ASP A 66 -18.69 -10.91 -14.25
CA ASP A 66 -18.79 -11.49 -15.59
C ASP A 66 -19.47 -12.87 -15.61
N VAL A 67 -19.77 -13.46 -14.45
CA VAL A 67 -20.53 -14.73 -14.41
C VAL A 67 -21.97 -14.44 -14.83
N PRO A 68 -22.45 -14.98 -15.97
CA PRO A 68 -23.87 -14.85 -16.32
C PRO A 68 -24.68 -15.54 -15.23
N VAL A 69 -25.63 -14.82 -14.63
CA VAL A 69 -26.62 -15.43 -13.75
C VAL A 69 -27.42 -16.40 -14.61
N SER A 70 -27.12 -17.70 -14.52
CA SER A 70 -27.93 -18.71 -15.17
C SER A 70 -29.30 -18.71 -14.49
N ALA A 71 -30.32 -18.28 -15.25
CA ALA A 71 -31.73 -18.39 -14.91
C ALA A 71 -32.27 -19.79 -15.26
#